data_AF-A0A7Y5HGM5-F1
#
_entry.id   AF-A0A7Y5HGM5-F1
#
_cell.length_a   1.000
_cell.length_b   1.000
_cell.length_c   1.000
_cell.angle_alpha   90.00
_cell.angle_beta   90.00
_cell.angle_gamma   90.00
#
_symmetry.space_group_name_H-M   'P 1'
#
loop_
_entity.id
_entity.type
_entity.pdbx_description
1 polymer ?
#
loop_
_entity_poly.entity_id
_entity_poly.type
_entity_poly.pdbx_seq_one_letter_code
_entity_poly.pdbx_strand_id
1 'polypeptide(L)'
;ADLAVGAWQSGAGGAAAGRAAVISGRDGREILSLACLVPGETFGFDATAVGDLDGDGGGDFLFTAAYSGYGGPRTGRAFVIAGPVPTPAPPSAPAR
;
A
#
# COMPACT_ATOMS: atom_id res chain seq x y z
N ALA A 1 6.98 -0.82 14.41
CA ALA A 1 6.79 -0.10 13.12
C ALA A 1 6.26 -1.10 12.11
N ASP A 2 5.33 -0.68 11.26
CA ASP A 2 4.78 -1.54 10.19
C ASP A 2 5.65 -1.50 8.93
N LEU A 3 5.40 -2.41 7.99
CA LEU A 3 6.19 -2.59 6.78
C LEU A 3 5.36 -2.27 5.53
N ALA A 4 5.88 -1.40 4.66
CA ALA A 4 5.34 -1.17 3.32
C ALA A 4 6.01 -2.10 2.30
N VAL A 5 5.20 -2.79 1.48
CA VAL A 5 5.68 -3.75 0.48
C VAL A 5 5.08 -3.44 -0.88
N GLY A 6 5.94 -3.25 -1.88
CA GLY A 6 5.57 -3.11 -3.28
C GLY A 6 5.72 -4.42 -4.05
N ALA A 7 4.79 -4.68 -4.99
CA ALA A 7 4.81 -5.83 -5.90
C ALA A 7 4.40 -5.38 -7.30
N TRP A 8 5.26 -4.59 -7.95
CA TRP A 8 4.97 -3.87 -9.20
C TRP A 8 4.60 -4.72 -10.41
N GLN A 9 5.00 -5.99 -10.46
CA GLN A 9 4.60 -6.91 -11.53
C GLN A 9 3.35 -7.74 -11.19
N SER A 10 2.74 -7.50 -10.03
CA SER A 10 1.54 -8.24 -9.60
C SER A 10 0.41 -8.11 -10.62
N GLY A 11 -0.22 -9.24 -10.91
CA GLY A 11 -1.43 -9.37 -11.71
C GLY A 11 -2.72 -9.42 -10.88
N ALA A 12 -2.67 -9.12 -9.58
CA ALA A 12 -3.80 -9.31 -8.66
C ALA A 12 -5.05 -8.47 -9.01
N GLY A 13 -4.88 -7.36 -9.71
CA GLY A 13 -5.96 -6.54 -10.27
C GLY A 13 -5.93 -6.57 -11.80
N GLY A 14 -5.05 -5.76 -12.40
CA GLY A 14 -4.76 -5.79 -13.84
C GLY A 14 -3.43 -6.50 -14.16
N ALA A 15 -3.27 -6.96 -15.41
CA ALA A 15 -2.04 -7.61 -15.86
C ALA A 15 -0.83 -6.67 -15.71
N ALA A 16 0.16 -7.09 -14.90
CA ALA A 16 1.32 -6.26 -14.54
C ALA A 16 0.95 -4.85 -14.05
N ALA A 17 -0.23 -4.69 -13.44
CA ALA A 17 -0.70 -3.42 -12.91
C ALA A 17 0.01 -3.05 -11.61
N GLY A 18 0.45 -4.06 -10.85
CA GLY A 18 1.13 -3.90 -9.59
C GLY A 18 0.20 -3.87 -8.37
N ARG A 19 0.80 -4.01 -7.20
CA ARG A 19 0.14 -4.07 -5.89
C ARG A 19 1.02 -3.42 -4.83
N ALA A 20 0.39 -2.79 -3.84
CA ALA A 20 1.02 -2.37 -2.60
C ALA A 20 0.33 -3.06 -1.40
N ALA A 21 1.10 -3.34 -0.35
CA ALA A 21 0.58 -3.88 0.89
C ALA A 21 1.25 -3.22 2.10
N VAL A 22 0.54 -3.16 3.21
CA VAL A 22 1.11 -2.82 4.52
C VAL A 22 0.97 -4.03 5.42
N ILE A 23 2.07 -4.44 6.04
CA ILE A 23 2.17 -5.56 6.96
C ILE A 23 2.39 -5.04 8.36
N SER A 24 1.58 -5.47 9.33
CA SER A 24 1.77 -5.11 10.73
C SER A 24 3.11 -5.63 11.23
N GLY A 25 3.93 -4.74 11.79
CA GLY A 25 5.16 -5.16 12.46
C GLY A 25 4.92 -5.81 13.83
N ARG A 26 3.68 -5.80 14.32
CA ARG A 26 3.32 -6.44 15.59
C ARG A 26 3.18 -7.96 15.45
N ASP A 27 2.51 -8.41 14.40
CA ASP A 27 2.14 -9.83 14.24
C ASP A 27 2.37 -10.39 12.82
N GLY A 28 2.92 -9.58 11.91
CA GLY A 28 3.23 -10.00 10.53
C GLY A 28 2.01 -10.14 9.62
N ARG A 29 0.81 -9.74 10.07
CA ARG A 29 -0.40 -9.81 9.23
C ARG A 29 -0.47 -8.66 8.26
N GLU A 30 -0.99 -8.91 7.08
CA GLU A 30 -1.36 -7.86 6.16
C GLU A 30 -2.56 -7.06 6.70
N ILE A 31 -2.39 -5.74 6.84
CA ILE A 31 -3.40 -4.81 7.36
C ILE A 31 -3.97 -3.91 6.26
N LEU A 32 -3.26 -3.76 5.13
CA LEU A 32 -3.75 -3.09 3.93
C LEU A 32 -3.27 -3.83 2.68
N SER A 33 -4.14 -3.91 1.68
CA SER A 33 -3.87 -4.49 0.36
C SER A 33 -4.50 -3.61 -0.71
N LEU A 34 -3.69 -3.05 -1.61
CA LEU A 34 -4.14 -2.22 -2.71
C LEU A 34 -3.65 -2.82 -4.02
N ALA A 35 -4.55 -3.35 -4.83
CA ALA A 35 -4.26 -3.83 -6.17
C ALA A 35 -4.62 -2.77 -7.21
N CYS A 36 -3.68 -2.45 -8.10
CA CYS A 36 -3.98 -1.56 -9.21
C CYS A 36 -4.79 -2.32 -10.28
N LEU A 37 -5.78 -1.66 -10.85
CA LEU A 37 -6.69 -2.24 -11.85
C LEU A 37 -6.27 -1.91 -13.29
N VAL A 38 -5.36 -0.97 -13.48
CA VAL A 38 -4.95 -0.50 -14.81
C VAL A 38 -3.68 -1.25 -15.24
N PRO A 39 -3.74 -2.05 -16.32
CA PRO A 39 -2.60 -2.84 -16.77
C PRO A 39 -1.35 -2.01 -17.03
N GLY A 40 -0.20 -2.51 -16.59
CA GLY A 40 1.10 -1.87 -16.84
C GLY A 40 1.38 -0.59 -16.05
N GLU A 41 0.53 -0.18 -15.10
CA GLU A 41 0.82 1.01 -14.26
C GLU A 41 2.05 0.81 -13.35
N THR A 42 2.45 -0.44 -13.07
CA THR A 42 3.57 -0.80 -12.18
C THR A 42 3.43 -0.25 -10.75
N PHE A 43 2.21 -0.24 -10.20
CA PHE A 43 1.95 0.24 -8.84
C PHE A 43 2.69 -0.59 -7.78
N GLY A 44 3.32 0.10 -6.82
CA GLY A 44 4.24 -0.53 -5.87
C GLY A 44 5.62 -0.78 -6.47
N PHE A 45 6.09 0.11 -7.35
CA PHE A 45 7.45 0.07 -7.91
C PHE A 45 8.49 0.38 -6.82
N ASP A 46 8.33 1.51 -6.14
CA ASP A 46 9.03 1.83 -4.91
C ASP A 46 8.03 1.93 -3.76
N ALA A 47 8.55 1.71 -2.55
CA ALA A 47 7.84 1.89 -1.29
C ALA A 47 8.78 2.48 -0.24
N THR A 48 8.32 3.48 0.52
CA THR A 48 9.07 4.05 1.66
C THR A 48 8.14 4.58 2.73
N ALA A 49 8.62 4.61 3.97
CA ALA A 49 8.00 5.43 5.02
C ALA A 49 8.34 6.92 4.77
N VAL A 50 7.42 7.82 5.09
CA VAL A 50 7.59 9.28 4.90
C VAL A 50 7.39 10.10 6.18
N GLY A 51 7.22 9.44 7.33
CA GLY A 51 6.92 10.08 8.61
C GLY A 51 5.42 10.37 8.75
N ASP A 52 5.05 11.13 9.78
CA ASP A 52 3.68 11.55 10.05
C ASP A 52 3.38 12.85 9.28
N LEU A 53 2.70 12.78 8.14
CA LEU A 53 2.42 13.93 7.29
C LEU A 53 1.09 14.63 7.64
N ASP A 54 0.15 13.92 8.25
CA ASP A 54 -1.16 14.47 8.62
C ASP A 54 -1.29 14.85 10.11
N GLY A 55 -0.31 14.51 10.93
CA GLY A 55 -0.15 14.96 12.31
C GLY A 55 -0.92 14.11 13.33
N ASP A 56 -1.23 12.86 13.01
CA ASP A 56 -2.03 11.98 13.86
C ASP A 56 -1.20 11.14 14.86
N GLY A 57 0.13 11.22 14.77
CA GLY A 57 1.09 10.50 15.61
C GLY A 57 1.50 9.13 15.06
N GLY A 58 0.95 8.70 13.92
CA GLY A 58 1.30 7.51 13.15
C GLY A 58 2.25 7.81 11.99
N GLY A 59 2.97 6.80 11.49
CA GLY A 59 3.84 6.96 10.33
C GLY A 59 3.11 6.62 9.02
N ASP A 60 3.28 7.46 8.01
CA ASP A 60 2.69 7.31 6.67
C ASP A 60 3.62 6.60 5.69
N PHE A 61 3.02 6.15 4.59
CA PHE A 61 3.69 5.38 3.55
C PHE A 61 3.54 6.06 2.19
N LEU A 62 4.60 5.99 1.39
CA LEU A 62 4.59 6.39 -0.01
C LEU A 62 4.83 5.18 -0.90
N PHE A 63 4.03 5.07 -1.95
CA PHE A 63 4.20 4.09 -3.03
C PHE A 63 4.25 4.80 -4.38
N THR A 64 5.00 4.24 -5.33
CA THR A 64 5.06 4.78 -6.70
C THR A 64 4.44 3.81 -7.72
N ALA A 65 3.92 4.37 -8.81
CA ALA A 65 3.56 3.67 -10.03
C ALA A 65 4.40 4.26 -11.16
N ALA A 66 5.58 3.70 -11.39
CA ALA A 66 6.61 4.30 -12.25
C ALA A 66 6.13 4.53 -13.69
N TYR A 67 5.27 3.65 -14.21
CA TYR A 67 4.75 3.72 -15.58
C TYR A 67 3.33 4.27 -15.66
N SER A 68 2.82 4.89 -14.59
CA SER A 68 1.49 5.48 -14.60
C SER A 68 1.28 6.44 -15.77
N GLY A 69 0.13 6.28 -16.44
CA GLY A 69 -0.27 7.09 -17.60
C GLY A 69 -1.01 8.40 -17.28
N TYR A 70 -1.16 8.76 -16.00
CA TYR A 70 -2.05 9.84 -15.55
C TYR A 70 -1.81 11.20 -16.20
N GLY A 71 -0.55 11.60 -16.36
CA GLY A 71 -0.14 12.88 -16.95
C GLY A 71 0.32 12.77 -18.40
N GLY A 72 0.16 11.59 -19.01
CA GLY A 72 0.75 11.22 -20.29
C GLY A 72 1.49 9.89 -20.20
N PRO A 73 2.02 9.37 -21.32
CA PRO A 73 2.69 8.06 -21.35
C PRO A 73 3.86 7.99 -20.37
N ARG A 74 3.78 7.07 -19.39
CA ARG A 74 4.82 6.78 -18.39
C ARG A 74 5.33 8.02 -17.64
N THR A 75 4.44 8.95 -17.33
CA THR A 75 4.80 10.12 -16.49
C THR A 75 4.98 9.74 -15.03
N GLY A 76 4.53 8.54 -14.64
CA GLY A 76 4.60 8.07 -13.28
C GLY A 76 3.53 8.71 -12.39
N ARG A 77 3.42 8.21 -11.16
CA ARG A 77 2.59 8.76 -10.09
C ARG A 77 3.11 8.30 -8.74
N ALA A 78 2.94 9.14 -7.73
CA ALA A 78 3.16 8.77 -6.33
C ALA A 78 1.84 8.81 -5.58
N PHE A 79 1.72 7.94 -4.59
CA PHE A 79 0.56 7.82 -3.71
C PHE A 79 1.06 7.84 -2.28
N VAL A 80 0.49 8.71 -1.46
CA VAL A 80 0.69 8.71 -0.02
C VAL A 80 -0.51 8.02 0.62
N ILE A 81 -0.24 7.15 1.58
CA ILE A 81 -1.23 6.43 2.37
C ILE A 81 -0.99 6.80 3.82
N ALA A 82 -1.97 7.44 4.44
CA ALA A 82 -1.93 7.79 5.85
C ALA A 82 -1.90 6.51 6.72
N GLY A 83 -1.04 6.51 7.73
CA GLY A 83 -1.09 5.57 8.85
C GLY A 83 -1.90 6.16 10.02
N PRO A 84 -1.96 5.46 11.17
CA PRO A 84 -1.76 4.02 11.34
C PRO A 84 -2.94 3.25 10.74
N VAL A 85 -2.66 2.22 9.93
CA VAL A 85 -3.72 1.41 9.34
C VAL A 85 -4.41 0.60 10.44
N PRO A 86 -5.72 0.81 10.70
CA PRO A 86 -6.40 0.10 11.79
C PRO A 86 -6.36 -1.41 11.55
N THR A 87 -5.83 -2.16 12.51
CA THR A 87 -5.98 -3.63 12.49
C THR A 87 -7.41 -3.95 12.89
N PRO A 88 -8.15 -4.81 12.15
CA PRO A 88 -9.45 -5.28 12.60
C PRO A 88 -9.31 -5.87 14.00
N ALA A 89 -10.21 -5.52 14.92
CA ALA A 89 -10.25 -6.15 16.23
C ALA A 89 -10.37 -7.68 16.06
N PRO A 90 -9.66 -8.49 16.86
CA PRO A 90 -9.86 -9.93 16.83
C PRO A 90 -11.35 -10.23 17.08
N PRO A 91 -11.91 -11.31 16.48
CA PRO A 91 -13.28 -11.70 16.73
C PRO A 91 -13.50 -11.84 18.25
N SER A 92 -14.59 -11.29 18.76
CA SER A 92 -14.93 -11.45 20.17
C SER A 92 -15.03 -12.94 20.49
N ALA A 93 -14.35 -13.37 21.57
CA ALA A 93 -14.50 -14.74 22.04
C ALA A 93 -15.99 -15.01 22.32
N PRO A 94 -16.52 -16.20 21.99
CA PRO A 94 -17.88 -16.54 22.35
C PRO A 94 -18.07 -16.35 23.85
N ALA A 95 -19.15 -15.66 24.24
CA ALA A 95 -19.51 -15.51 25.64
C ALA A 95 -19.63 -16.92 26.26
N ARG A 96 -18.91 -17.13 27.37
CA ARG A 96 -18.89 -18.39 28.10
C ARG A 96 -20.18 -18.58 28.90
#